data_AF-A0A0X8HFC2-F1
#
_entry.id   AF-A0A0X8HFC2-F1
#
_cell.length_a   1.000
_cell.length_b   1.000
_cell.length_c   1.000
_cell.angle_alpha   90.00
_cell.angle_beta   90.00
_cell.angle_gamma   90.00
#
_symmetry.space_group_name_H-M   'P 1'
#
loop_
_entity.id
_entity.type
_entity.pdbx_description
1 polymer ?
#
loop_
_entity_poly.entity_id
_entity_poly.type
_entity_poly.pdbx_seq_one_letter_code
_entity_poly.pdbx_strand_id
1 'polypeptide(L)'
;MNAPLIIDKQLIAHDFRVAMHGKLEPEKIYDVTKTLVASRKSYPAKGSLASLIFYLKFQLNITDGKSFDGHAGSASSPGGGTFFGHVYTDDLERLYRDTVSFEFQATPVYLSILYFDSHSKLLGHFQTGAVSIVTGVGGGKGKWH
;
A
#
# COMPACT_ATOMS: atom_id res chain seq x y z
N MET A 1 -17.30 20.38 -7.76
CA MET A 1 -15.96 19.81 -7.49
C MET A 1 -16.11 18.95 -6.25
N ASN A 2 -15.96 17.63 -6.35
CA ASN A 2 -16.03 16.76 -5.18
C ASN A 2 -14.68 16.87 -4.45
N ALA A 3 -14.72 17.17 -3.15
CA ALA A 3 -13.53 17.12 -2.32
C ALA A 3 -12.87 15.72 -2.45
N PRO A 4 -11.55 15.61 -2.57
CA PRO A 4 -10.90 14.31 -2.58
C PRO A 4 -11.26 13.58 -1.30
N LEU A 5 -11.71 12.32 -1.42
CA LEU A 5 -11.98 11.47 -0.27
C LEU A 5 -10.69 11.33 0.55
N ILE A 6 -10.62 12.00 1.69
CA ILE A 6 -9.47 11.89 2.60
C ILE A 6 -9.61 10.56 3.32
N ILE A 7 -8.88 9.54 2.87
CA ILE A 7 -8.76 8.29 3.61
C ILE A 7 -7.94 8.55 4.86
N ASP A 8 -8.54 8.24 6.02
CA ASP A 8 -7.90 8.42 7.31
C ASP A 8 -6.79 7.38 7.51
N LYS A 9 -5.57 7.87 7.72
CA LYS A 9 -4.39 7.03 8.01
C LYS A 9 -4.58 6.21 9.29
N GLN A 10 -5.40 6.69 10.23
CA GLN A 10 -5.74 5.94 11.44
C GLN A 10 -6.53 4.67 11.11
N LEU A 11 -7.41 4.71 10.12
CA LEU A 11 -8.17 3.54 9.67
C LEU A 11 -7.23 2.50 9.05
N ILE A 12 -6.34 2.93 8.15
CA ILE A 12 -5.36 2.03 7.52
C ILE A 12 -4.46 1.39 8.60
N ALA A 13 -3.93 2.21 9.52
CA ALA A 13 -3.10 1.73 10.64
C ALA A 13 -3.86 0.75 11.56
N HIS A 14 -5.12 1.04 11.87
CA HIS A 14 -5.98 0.15 12.64
C HIS A 14 -6.12 -1.21 11.95
N ASP A 15 -6.47 -1.20 10.66
CA ASP A 15 -6.71 -2.42 9.89
C ASP A 15 -5.43 -3.23 9.72
N PHE A 16 -4.28 -2.57 9.56
CA PHE A 16 -2.97 -3.24 9.52
C PHE A 16 -2.70 -3.95 10.84
N ARG A 17 -2.94 -3.26 11.97
CA ARG A 17 -2.78 -3.84 13.31
C ARG A 17 -3.67 -5.06 13.51
N VAL A 18 -4.93 -5.01 13.07
CA VAL A 18 -5.86 -6.14 13.14
C VAL A 18 -5.36 -7.29 12.26
N ALA A 19 -4.99 -7.01 11.01
CA ALA A 19 -4.57 -8.03 10.06
C ALA A 19 -3.28 -8.76 10.48
N MET A 20 -2.37 -8.07 11.16
CA MET A 20 -1.08 -8.58 11.62
C MET A 20 -1.09 -9.10 13.06
N HIS A 21 -2.20 -8.95 13.80
CA HIS A 21 -2.31 -9.46 15.15
C HIS A 21 -2.05 -10.97 15.21
N GLY A 22 -1.15 -11.39 16.09
CA GLY A 22 -0.72 -12.79 16.22
C GLY A 22 0.18 -13.30 15.07
N LYS A 23 0.47 -12.47 14.05
CA LYS A 23 1.37 -12.81 12.92
C LYS A 23 2.71 -12.08 12.98
N LEU A 24 2.74 -10.90 13.61
CA LEU A 24 3.95 -10.11 13.84
C LEU A 24 4.07 -9.73 15.32
N GLU A 25 5.30 -9.44 15.74
CA GLU A 25 5.58 -8.95 17.08
C GLU A 25 4.90 -7.58 17.32
N PRO A 26 4.29 -7.35 18.49
CA PRO A 26 3.55 -6.11 18.78
C PRO A 26 4.35 -4.84 18.53
N GLU A 27 5.65 -4.85 18.80
CA GLU A 27 6.56 -3.73 18.62
C GLU A 27 6.72 -3.38 17.14
N LYS A 28 6.80 -4.39 16.25
CA LYS A 28 6.86 -4.15 14.80
C LYS A 28 5.55 -3.56 14.29
N ILE A 29 4.42 -4.05 14.79
CA ILE A 29 3.11 -3.51 14.44
C ILE A 29 2.99 -2.05 14.90
N TYR A 30 3.43 -1.75 16.12
CA TYR A 30 3.47 -0.39 16.65
C TYR A 30 4.35 0.54 15.81
N ASP A 31 5.57 0.12 15.45
CA ASP A 31 6.48 0.91 14.63
C ASP A 31 5.88 1.26 13.26
N VAL A 32 5.25 0.29 12.60
CA VAL A 32 4.59 0.50 11.29
C VAL A 32 3.43 1.48 11.43
N THR A 33 2.51 1.24 12.37
CA THR A 33 1.34 2.12 12.57
C THR A 33 1.74 3.55 12.92
N LYS A 34 2.74 3.73 13.78
CA LYS A 34 3.29 5.04 14.13
C LYS A 34 3.85 5.75 12.91
N THR A 35 4.65 5.05 12.09
CA THR A 35 5.28 5.60 10.89
C THR A 35 4.23 5.99 9.83
N LEU A 36 3.24 5.12 9.62
CA LEU A 36 2.15 5.33 8.67
C LEU A 36 1.41 6.64 8.96
N VAL A 37 0.98 6.82 10.21
CA VAL A 37 0.25 8.02 10.66
C VAL A 37 1.13 9.27 10.63
N ALA A 38 2.43 9.15 10.92
CA ALA A 38 3.33 10.28 10.99
C ALA A 38 3.74 10.86 9.62
N SER A 39 3.71 10.05 8.55
CA SER A 39 4.10 10.47 7.20
C SER A 39 3.33 11.72 6.75
N ARG A 40 4.02 12.73 6.18
CA ARG A 40 3.36 13.99 5.79
C ARG A 40 3.46 14.28 4.31
N LYS A 41 4.65 14.12 3.72
CA LYS A 41 4.84 14.42 2.30
C LYS A 41 4.06 13.42 1.45
N SER A 42 3.40 13.93 0.42
CA SER A 42 2.59 13.15 -0.51
C SER A 42 3.01 13.41 -1.95
N TYR A 43 2.92 12.37 -2.77
CA TYR A 43 3.25 12.38 -4.19
C TYR A 43 2.08 11.80 -4.96
N PRO A 44 1.46 12.55 -5.90
CA PRO A 44 0.39 12.03 -6.74
C PRO A 44 0.86 10.79 -7.50
N ALA A 45 0.01 9.78 -7.58
CA ALA A 45 0.33 8.53 -8.26
C ALA A 45 -0.90 7.93 -8.95
N LYS A 46 -0.65 7.23 -10.05
CA LYS A 46 -1.65 6.40 -10.73
C LYS A 46 -1.17 4.96 -10.79
N GLY A 47 -2.08 4.01 -10.64
CA GLY A 47 -1.72 2.60 -10.69
C GLY A 47 -2.80 1.74 -11.30
N SER A 48 -2.46 0.47 -11.47
CA SER A 48 -3.36 -0.58 -11.91
C SER A 48 -3.15 -1.86 -11.10
N LEU A 49 -4.24 -2.59 -10.91
CA LEU A 49 -4.27 -3.88 -10.24
C LEU A 49 -4.91 -4.89 -11.16
N ALA A 50 -4.34 -6.10 -11.19
CA ALA A 50 -4.98 -7.29 -11.74
C ALA A 50 -4.91 -8.41 -10.70
N SER A 51 -6.04 -9.03 -10.39
CA SER A 51 -6.19 -10.17 -9.48
C SER A 51 -6.70 -11.40 -10.23
N LEU A 52 -5.93 -12.48 -10.12
CA LEU A 52 -6.26 -13.85 -10.52
C LEU A 52 -6.50 -14.71 -9.27
N ILE A 53 -7.31 -14.19 -8.35
CA ILE A 53 -7.68 -14.78 -7.05
C ILE A 53 -6.49 -14.90 -6.10
N PHE A 54 -5.56 -15.82 -6.38
CA PHE A 54 -4.38 -16.12 -5.55
C PHE A 54 -3.13 -15.33 -5.93
N TYR A 55 -3.15 -14.68 -7.10
CA TYR A 55 -2.04 -13.90 -7.62
C TYR A 55 -2.52 -12.52 -8.02
N LEU A 56 -1.83 -11.50 -7.51
CA LEU A 56 -2.12 -10.11 -7.79
C LEU A 56 -0.89 -9.42 -8.35
N LYS A 57 -1.08 -8.61 -9.39
CA LYS A 57 -0.07 -7.70 -9.91
C LYS A 57 -0.48 -6.25 -9.64
N PHE A 58 0.40 -5.52 -8.98
CA PHE A 58 0.28 -4.09 -8.73
C PHE A 58 1.31 -3.35 -9.56
N GLN A 59 0.87 -2.35 -10.31
CA GLN A 59 1.74 -1.40 -10.98
C GLN A 59 1.33 0.01 -10.56
N LEU A 60 2.28 0.83 -10.17
CA LEU A 60 2.01 2.19 -9.70
C LEU A 60 3.09 3.14 -10.22
N ASN A 61 2.71 4.35 -10.60
CA ASN A 61 3.62 5.37 -11.12
C ASN A 61 3.40 6.64 -10.31
N ILE A 62 4.45 7.12 -9.65
CA ILE A 62 4.45 8.47 -9.08
C ILE A 62 4.60 9.47 -10.23
N THR A 63 3.77 10.51 -10.25
CA THR A 63 3.86 11.58 -11.24
C THR A 63 5.25 12.21 -11.19
N ASP A 64 5.92 12.28 -12.34
CA ASP A 64 7.31 12.76 -12.49
C ASP A 64 8.34 11.97 -11.62
N GLY A 65 8.00 10.74 -11.23
CA GLY A 65 8.82 9.87 -10.38
C GLY A 65 8.99 8.46 -10.95
N LYS A 66 9.35 7.51 -10.08
CA LYS A 66 9.54 6.10 -10.46
C LYS A 66 8.23 5.32 -10.51
N SER A 67 8.32 4.16 -11.14
CA SER A 67 7.26 3.16 -11.17
C SER A 67 7.56 2.03 -10.18
N PHE A 68 6.55 1.57 -9.46
CA PHE A 68 6.57 0.36 -8.67
C PHE A 68 5.95 -0.80 -9.45
N ASP A 69 6.61 -1.96 -9.47
CA ASP A 69 6.05 -3.23 -9.95
C ASP A 69 6.11 -4.26 -8.81
N GLY A 70 4.95 -4.81 -8.45
CA GLY A 70 4.78 -5.70 -7.32
C GLY A 70 3.89 -6.91 -7.62
N HIS A 71 4.30 -8.05 -7.10
CA HIS A 71 3.60 -9.32 -7.18
C HIS A 71 3.20 -9.76 -5.77
N ALA A 72 1.92 -10.05 -5.56
CA ALA A 72 1.39 -10.47 -4.26
C ALA A 72 0.59 -11.77 -4.34
N GLY A 73 0.56 -12.46 -3.22
CA GLY A 73 -0.40 -13.52 -2.94
C GLY A 73 -1.45 -13.04 -1.93
N SER A 74 -2.71 -13.40 -2.17
CA SER A 74 -3.83 -13.22 -1.24
C SER A 74 -4.98 -14.14 -1.65
N ALA A 75 -5.87 -14.50 -0.74
CA ALA A 75 -7.18 -15.00 -1.15
C ALA A 75 -8.07 -13.79 -1.43
N SER A 76 -8.18 -13.40 -2.70
CA SER A 76 -8.93 -12.21 -3.13
C SER A 76 -9.95 -12.53 -4.23
N SER A 77 -10.91 -11.64 -4.45
CA SER A 77 -11.80 -11.72 -5.60
C SER A 77 -11.04 -11.46 -6.91
N PRO A 78 -11.39 -12.14 -8.02
CA PRO A 78 -10.81 -11.84 -9.32
C PRO A 78 -11.28 -10.45 -9.79
N GLY A 79 -10.43 -9.76 -10.55
CA GLY A 79 -10.79 -8.45 -11.09
C GLY A 79 -9.59 -7.57 -11.35
N GLY A 80 -9.84 -6.33 -11.73
CA GLY A 80 -8.79 -5.35 -11.94
C GLY A 80 -9.34 -3.96 -12.12
N GLY A 81 -8.45 -2.98 -12.17
CA GLY A 81 -8.82 -1.58 -12.34
C GLY A 81 -7.63 -0.65 -12.32
N THR A 82 -7.84 0.55 -12.84
CA THR A 82 -6.92 1.69 -12.70
C THR A 82 -7.38 2.56 -11.53
N PHE A 83 -6.42 3.17 -10.85
CA PHE A 83 -6.68 3.98 -9.67
C PHE A 83 -5.74 5.17 -9.56
N PHE A 84 -6.20 6.18 -8.84
CA PHE A 84 -5.51 7.46 -8.67
C PHE A 84 -5.49 7.82 -7.19
N GLY A 85 -4.31 8.10 -6.67
CA GLY A 85 -4.14 8.38 -5.25
C GLY A 85 -2.82 9.06 -4.98
N HIS A 86 -2.30 8.85 -3.77
CA HIS A 86 -1.05 9.45 -3.34
C HIS A 86 -0.17 8.43 -2.63
N VAL A 87 1.13 8.51 -2.90
CA VAL A 87 2.17 7.85 -2.10
C VAL A 87 2.61 8.82 -1.02
N TYR A 88 2.60 8.39 0.24
CA TYR A 88 3.06 9.15 1.39
C TYR A 88 4.39 8.58 1.88
N THR A 89 5.41 9.43 1.92
CA THR A 89 6.73 9.12 2.49
C THR A 89 7.50 10.40 2.74
N ASP A 90 8.20 10.49 3.87
CA ASP A 90 9.04 11.67 4.15
C ASP A 90 10.43 11.57 3.49
N ASP A 91 10.81 10.39 3.00
CA ASP A 91 12.09 10.07 2.35
C ASP A 91 11.85 9.24 1.06
N LEU A 92 11.59 9.95 -0.04
CA LEU A 92 11.26 9.36 -1.34
C LEU A 92 12.43 8.54 -1.93
N GLU A 93 13.66 9.01 -1.74
CA GLU A 93 14.85 8.31 -2.25
C GLU A 93 15.05 6.98 -1.53
N ARG A 94 14.84 6.94 -0.21
CA ARG A 94 14.87 5.68 0.54
C ARG A 94 13.73 4.75 0.12
N LEU A 95 12.52 5.27 -0.08
CA LEU A 95 11.41 4.46 -0.61
C LEU A 95 11.81 3.78 -1.92
N TYR A 96 12.37 4.52 -2.86
CA TYR A 96 12.80 4.00 -4.15
C TYR A 96 13.90 2.95 -4.05
N ARG A 97 14.94 3.23 -3.25
CA ARG A 97 16.13 2.39 -3.16
C ARG A 97 15.90 1.10 -2.37
N ASP A 98 15.17 1.18 -1.26
CA ASP A 98 15.19 0.13 -0.24
C ASP A 98 13.93 -0.75 -0.23
N THR A 99 12.89 -0.43 -1.02
CA THR A 99 11.68 -1.27 -1.07
C THR A 99 12.00 -2.64 -1.66
N VAL A 100 11.70 -3.70 -0.91
CA VAL A 100 11.84 -5.10 -1.36
C VAL A 100 10.56 -5.92 -1.20
N SER A 101 9.61 -5.44 -0.40
CA SER A 101 8.33 -6.10 -0.16
C SER A 101 7.23 -5.10 0.09
N PHE A 102 5.99 -5.57 -0.04
CA PHE A 102 4.81 -4.77 0.23
C PHE A 102 3.70 -5.62 0.83
N GLU A 103 2.79 -4.94 1.51
CA GLU A 103 1.50 -5.45 1.97
C GLU A 103 0.42 -4.57 1.34
N PHE A 104 -0.76 -5.13 1.06
CA PHE A 104 -1.90 -4.38 0.56
C PHE A 104 -3.17 -4.70 1.33
N GLN A 105 -3.97 -3.66 1.51
CA GLN A 105 -5.29 -3.71 2.12
C GLN A 105 -6.30 -3.19 1.11
N ALA A 106 -7.13 -4.06 0.57
CA ALA A 106 -8.19 -3.71 -0.36
C ALA A 106 -9.55 -3.93 0.33
N THR A 107 -10.28 -2.84 0.55
CA THR A 107 -11.60 -2.84 1.19
C THR A 107 -12.63 -2.20 0.26
N PRO A 108 -13.94 -2.33 0.55
CA PRO A 108 -14.97 -1.58 -0.18
C PRO A 108 -14.86 -0.05 -0.08
N VAL A 109 -13.98 0.47 0.81
CA VAL A 109 -13.82 1.91 1.05
C VAL A 109 -12.50 2.45 0.48
N TYR A 110 -11.42 1.66 0.52
CA TYR A 110 -10.09 2.11 0.11
C TYR A 110 -9.20 0.97 -0.40
N LEU A 111 -8.15 1.34 -1.12
CA LEU A 111 -6.97 0.50 -1.35
C LEU A 111 -5.75 1.19 -0.75
N SER A 112 -4.98 0.46 0.05
CA SER A 112 -3.67 0.89 0.53
C SER A 112 -2.59 -0.14 0.20
N ILE A 113 -1.38 0.34 -0.06
CA ILE A 113 -0.18 -0.48 -0.31
C ILE A 113 0.93 0.05 0.59
N LEU A 114 1.40 -0.74 1.55
CA LEU A 114 2.49 -0.40 2.46
C LEU A 114 3.81 -0.96 1.91
N TYR A 115 4.84 -0.13 1.82
CA TYR A 115 6.14 -0.51 1.25
C TYR A 115 7.19 -0.72 2.36
N PHE A 116 7.92 -1.83 2.29
CA PHE A 116 8.86 -2.23 3.33
C PHE A 116 10.26 -2.52 2.81
N ASP A 117 11.26 -2.16 3.62
CA ASP A 117 12.63 -2.59 3.41
C ASP A 117 12.89 -4.04 3.86
N SER A 118 14.13 -4.52 3.66
CA SER A 118 14.55 -5.88 4.01
C SER A 118 14.49 -6.20 5.51
N HIS A 119 14.33 -5.17 6.36
CA HIS A 119 14.21 -5.31 7.81
C HIS A 119 12.76 -5.11 8.27
N SER A 120 11.80 -5.15 7.34
CA SER A 120 10.36 -4.94 7.60
C SER A 120 10.05 -3.57 8.21
N LYS A 121 10.87 -2.54 7.92
CA LYS A 121 10.55 -1.16 8.29
C LYS A 121 9.73 -0.50 7.18
N LEU A 122 8.68 0.20 7.59
CA LEU A 122 7.81 0.93 6.67
C LEU A 122 8.57 2.11 6.07
N LEU A 123 8.60 2.18 4.74
CA LEU A 123 9.24 3.25 3.97
C LEU A 123 8.24 4.30 3.48
N GLY A 124 6.96 3.91 3.38
CA GLY A 124 5.88 4.75 2.93
C GLY A 124 4.65 3.91 2.59
N HIS A 125 3.57 4.57 2.19
CA HIS A 125 2.36 3.89 1.76
C HIS A 125 1.64 4.63 0.64
N PHE A 126 1.04 3.89 -0.26
CA PHE A 126 0.04 4.41 -1.18
C PHE A 126 -1.35 4.34 -0.55
N GLN A 127 -2.21 5.31 -0.86
CA GLN A 127 -3.64 5.21 -0.59
C GLN A 127 -4.48 5.86 -1.69
N THR A 128 -5.64 5.25 -1.94
CA THR A 128 -6.71 5.72 -2.84
C THR A 128 -8.06 5.31 -2.25
N GLY A 129 -9.14 5.98 -2.69
CA GLY A 129 -10.49 5.44 -2.50
C GLY A 129 -10.64 4.06 -3.16
N ALA A 130 -11.71 3.34 -2.82
CA ALA A 130 -11.94 1.97 -3.27
C ALA A 130 -11.75 1.81 -4.79
N VAL A 131 -11.10 0.71 -5.16
CA VAL A 131 -10.80 0.38 -6.55
C VAL A 131 -11.35 -1.00 -6.85
N SER A 132 -12.30 -1.05 -7.79
CA SER A 132 -12.82 -2.31 -8.33
C SER A 132 -13.52 -3.20 -7.27
N ILE A 133 -13.74 -4.46 -7.61
CA ILE A 133 -14.32 -5.52 -6.77
C ILE A 133 -13.28 -6.28 -5.96
N VAL A 134 -11.99 -5.96 -6.08
CA VAL A 134 -10.91 -6.69 -5.41
C VAL A 134 -10.90 -6.31 -3.93
N THR A 135 -11.20 -7.28 -3.07
CA THR A 135 -11.11 -7.13 -1.62
C THR A 135 -10.18 -8.20 -1.05
N GLY A 136 -9.49 -7.86 0.02
CA GLY A 136 -8.57 -8.77 0.69
C GLY A 136 -7.35 -8.08 1.27
N VAL A 137 -6.59 -8.87 2.02
CA VAL A 137 -5.31 -8.48 2.61
C VAL A 137 -4.26 -9.47 2.12
N GLY A 138 -3.10 -8.97 1.72
CA GLY A 138 -2.03 -9.83 1.23
C GLY A 138 -0.73 -9.06 1.03
N GLY A 139 0.24 -9.71 0.42
CA GLY A 139 1.54 -9.08 0.22
C GLY A 139 2.46 -9.93 -0.62
N GLY A 140 3.62 -9.37 -0.88
CA GLY A 140 4.65 -10.05 -1.66
C GLY A 140 5.86 -9.16 -1.93
N LYS A 141 6.46 -9.36 -3.09
CA LYS A 141 7.71 -8.71 -3.49
C LYS A 141 7.45 -7.67 -4.55
N GLY A 142 8.18 -6.57 -4.48
CA GLY A 142 8.12 -5.51 -5.46
C GLY A 142 9.26 -4.53 -5.28
N LYS A 143 9.48 -3.69 -6.29
CA LYS A 143 10.56 -2.70 -6.31
C LYS A 143 10.17 -1.50 -7.17
N TRP A 144 10.88 -0.40 -6.98
CA TRP A 144 10.77 0.79 -7.82
C TRP A 144 11.82 0.78 -8.93
N HIS A 145 11.49 1.34 -10.11
CA HIS A 145 12.42 1.52 -11.23
C HIS A 145 12.19 2.85 -11.96
#